data_AF-X1GR14-F1
#
_entry.id   AF-X1GR14-F1
#
_cell.length_a   1.000
_cell.length_b   1.000
_cell.length_c   1.000
_cell.angle_alpha   90.00
_cell.angle_beta   90.00
_cell.angle_gamma   90.00
#
_symmetry.space_group_name_H-M   'P 1'
#
loop_
_entity.id
_entity.type
_entity.pdbx_description
1 polymer ?
#
loop_
_entity_poly.entity_id
_entity_poly.type
_entity_poly.pdbx_seq_one_letter_code
_entity_poly.pdbx_strand_id
1 'polypeptide(L)'
;TVIIAHTVKGKGVSYTENVVGYHGVCPKDGRKGAESLERALQDIKAKSFDEEKVDALFQKACAYQEEVNQKIDKAMPRFSRDYWWNKAETMKVKMVPTRNGFGDAIEKLGESKSVVAFGADITNSIRMNQFYENHPERKERFFQMGIAEQNMTSVASGFAKEGKTAFIGSYGVFVTGRNWDQIRTTVCYNNFNVKIANAHGGLSVGADGATHQALEEISNMYYLPNMHIIVPSDALETEKGTMAVAKIQGPAVIRYAREATPIITKSDTPYAFGKAMLSVLGKKKKN
;
A
#
# COMPACT_ATOMS: atom_id res chain seq x y z
N THR A 1 31.50 -8.50 -7.79
CA THR A 1 31.19 -9.65 -6.92
C THR A 1 29.70 -9.68 -6.68
N VAL A 2 29.00 -10.75 -7.09
CA VAL A 2 27.57 -10.95 -6.79
C VAL A 2 27.47 -12.03 -5.72
N ILE A 3 26.78 -11.73 -4.61
CA ILE A 3 26.44 -12.75 -3.61
C ILE A 3 25.03 -13.22 -3.92
N ILE A 4 24.90 -14.46 -4.38
CA ILE A 4 23.60 -15.12 -4.55
C ILE A 4 23.37 -15.96 -3.30
N ALA A 5 22.43 -15.54 -2.45
CA ALA A 5 22.09 -16.24 -1.22
C ALA A 5 20.68 -16.84 -1.33
N HIS A 6 20.57 -18.15 -1.08
CA HIS A 6 19.28 -18.81 -0.93
C HIS A 6 18.75 -18.55 0.49
N THR A 7 17.88 -17.54 0.63
CA THR A 7 17.31 -17.16 1.93
C THR A 7 15.95 -17.81 2.12
N VAL A 8 15.66 -18.21 3.36
CA VAL A 8 14.34 -18.71 3.77
C VAL A 8 13.83 -17.80 4.87
N LYS A 9 12.67 -17.20 4.64
CA LYS A 9 12.01 -16.31 5.61
C LYS A 9 11.61 -17.11 6.85
N GLY A 10 11.84 -16.56 8.04
CA GLY A 10 11.50 -17.24 9.30
C GLY A 10 12.27 -18.55 9.53
N LYS A 11 13.45 -18.72 8.90
CA LYS A 11 14.23 -19.96 8.99
C LYS A 11 14.44 -20.37 10.45
N GLY A 12 14.13 -21.62 10.75
CA GLY A 12 14.31 -22.21 12.07
C GLY A 12 13.18 -21.90 13.06
N VAL A 13 12.09 -21.24 12.66
CA VAL A 13 10.91 -21.02 13.50
C VAL A 13 9.71 -21.77 12.91
N SER A 14 9.17 -22.72 13.67
CA SER A 14 8.23 -23.74 13.17
C SER A 14 6.98 -23.18 12.50
N TYR A 15 6.44 -22.07 13.00
CA TYR A 15 5.20 -21.47 12.47
C TYR A 15 5.43 -20.33 11.45
N THR A 16 6.68 -19.88 11.24
CA THR A 16 6.98 -18.79 10.29
C THR A 16 7.89 -19.20 9.13
N GLU A 17 8.52 -20.38 9.18
CA GLU A 17 9.45 -20.81 8.15
C GLU A 17 8.78 -20.90 6.77
N ASN A 18 9.26 -20.10 5.84
CA ASN A 18 8.76 -19.94 4.48
C ASN A 18 7.27 -19.54 4.38
N VAL A 19 6.71 -18.94 5.44
CA VAL A 19 5.32 -18.47 5.46
C VAL A 19 5.27 -16.97 5.16
N VAL A 20 4.85 -16.61 3.93
CA VAL A 20 4.79 -15.22 3.46
C VAL A 20 3.94 -14.33 4.38
N GLY A 21 2.84 -14.87 4.92
CA GLY A 21 1.89 -14.14 5.77
C GLY A 21 2.45 -13.60 7.08
N TYR A 22 3.63 -14.07 7.53
CA TYR A 22 4.29 -13.58 8.74
C TYR A 22 5.21 -12.36 8.51
N HIS A 23 5.09 -11.69 7.35
CA HIS A 23 5.90 -10.49 7.11
C HIS A 23 5.53 -9.33 8.04
N GLY A 24 6.43 -8.96 8.94
CA GLY A 24 6.20 -7.84 9.87
C GLY A 24 5.05 -8.10 10.86
N VAL A 25 4.62 -9.35 11.01
CA VAL A 25 3.58 -9.75 11.96
C VAL A 25 4.24 -10.34 13.19
N CYS A 26 3.88 -9.84 14.37
CA CYS A 26 4.34 -10.43 15.63
C CYS A 26 3.72 -11.83 15.85
N PRO A 27 4.32 -12.69 16.68
CA PRO A 27 3.70 -13.97 17.05
C PRO A 27 2.27 -13.76 17.56
N LYS A 28 1.30 -14.54 17.06
CA LYS A 28 -0.13 -14.31 17.33
C LYS A 28 -0.51 -14.52 18.80
N ASP A 29 0.19 -15.44 19.46
CA ASP A 29 -0.04 -15.75 20.88
C ASP A 29 0.84 -14.89 21.81
N GLY A 30 1.56 -13.89 21.25
CA GLY A 30 2.45 -13.04 22.02
C GLY A 30 3.60 -13.83 22.65
N ARG A 31 3.66 -13.87 23.99
CA ARG A 31 4.78 -14.46 24.72
C ARG A 31 4.72 -15.99 24.81
N LYS A 32 3.55 -16.54 25.14
CA LYS A 32 3.33 -17.98 25.41
C LYS A 32 2.23 -18.50 24.50
N GLY A 33 2.40 -19.70 23.95
CA GLY A 33 1.44 -20.31 23.02
C GLY A 33 2.12 -21.05 21.87
N ALA A 34 1.33 -21.52 20.92
CA ALA A 34 1.81 -22.28 19.77
C ALA A 34 2.55 -21.38 18.76
N GLU A 35 2.06 -20.16 18.57
CA GLU A 35 2.65 -19.13 17.71
C GLU A 35 3.17 -17.98 18.59
N SER A 36 4.21 -18.26 19.39
CA SER A 36 4.70 -17.36 20.44
C SER A 36 6.21 -17.10 20.39
N LEU A 37 6.67 -16.07 21.12
CA LEU A 37 8.09 -15.77 21.28
C LEU A 37 8.86 -16.93 21.92
N GLU A 38 8.33 -17.52 23.00
CA GLU A 38 8.99 -18.65 23.67
C GLU A 38 9.18 -19.84 22.73
N ARG A 39 8.15 -20.14 21.93
CA ARG A 39 8.25 -21.19 20.91
C ARG A 39 9.32 -20.87 19.86
N ALA A 40 9.38 -19.63 19.37
CA ALA A 40 10.39 -19.22 18.40
C ALA A 40 11.82 -19.33 18.97
N LEU A 41 12.03 -18.89 20.22
CA LEU A 41 13.34 -18.98 20.89
C LEU A 41 13.79 -20.44 21.10
N GLN A 42 12.85 -21.33 21.42
CA GLN A 42 13.09 -22.77 21.51
C GLN A 42 13.48 -23.36 20.15
N ASP A 43 12.74 -23.03 19.09
CA ASP A 43 12.96 -23.57 17.75
C ASP A 43 14.36 -23.20 17.22
N ILE A 44 14.79 -21.95 17.42
CA ILE A 44 16.14 -21.47 17.02
C ILE A 44 17.25 -21.82 18.02
N LYS A 45 16.91 -22.50 19.13
CA LYS A 45 17.84 -22.88 20.21
C LYS A 45 18.63 -21.69 20.75
N ALA A 46 17.96 -20.56 20.97
CA ALA A 46 18.56 -19.32 21.46
C ALA A 46 18.96 -19.43 22.95
N LYS A 47 20.02 -20.20 23.25
CA LYS A 47 20.51 -20.45 24.62
C LYS A 47 20.86 -19.18 25.40
N SER A 48 21.13 -18.07 24.72
CA SER A 48 21.49 -16.78 25.32
C SER A 48 20.27 -15.91 25.66
N PHE A 49 19.05 -16.41 25.48
CA PHE A 49 17.78 -15.76 25.82
C PHE A 49 16.99 -16.66 26.78
N ASP A 50 17.42 -16.67 28.03
CA ASP A 50 16.66 -17.28 29.14
C ASP A 50 15.45 -16.41 29.54
N GLU A 51 14.59 -16.97 30.39
CA GLU A 51 13.35 -16.31 30.83
C GLU A 51 13.64 -14.96 31.51
N GLU A 52 14.67 -14.90 32.36
CA GLU A 52 15.08 -13.69 33.08
C GLU A 52 15.52 -12.57 32.12
N LYS A 53 16.34 -12.89 31.12
CA LYS A 53 16.77 -11.90 30.13
C LYS A 53 15.62 -11.43 29.25
N VAL A 54 14.72 -12.35 28.86
CA VAL A 54 13.51 -11.99 28.11
C VAL A 54 12.63 -11.07 28.95
N ASP A 55 12.43 -11.36 30.24
CA ASP A 55 11.71 -10.49 31.18
C ASP A 55 12.34 -9.11 31.31
N ALA A 56 13.66 -9.04 31.49
CA ALA A 56 14.38 -7.79 31.59
C ALA A 56 14.21 -6.94 30.31
N LEU A 57 14.22 -7.57 29.12
CA LEU A 57 13.98 -6.87 27.86
C LEU A 57 12.54 -6.40 27.72
N PHE A 58 11.56 -7.22 28.12
CA PHE A 58 10.15 -6.83 28.13
C PHE A 58 9.90 -5.66 29.09
N GLN A 59 10.44 -5.70 30.30
CA GLN A 59 10.29 -4.60 31.26
C GLN A 59 10.89 -3.30 30.72
N LYS A 60 12.08 -3.35 30.13
CA LYS A 60 12.70 -2.18 29.47
C LYS A 60 11.83 -1.65 28.34
N ALA A 61 11.30 -2.53 27.49
CA ALA A 61 10.42 -2.15 26.37
C ALA A 61 9.12 -1.51 26.88
N CYS A 62 8.46 -2.11 27.89
CA CYS A 62 7.24 -1.57 28.49
C CYS A 62 7.49 -0.22 29.18
N ALA A 63 8.56 -0.09 29.96
CA ALA A 63 8.90 1.15 30.64
C ALA A 63 9.18 2.29 29.64
N TYR A 64 9.94 1.99 28.57
CA TYR A 64 10.18 2.95 27.50
C TYR A 64 8.90 3.32 26.75
N GLN A 65 8.05 2.35 26.42
CA GLN A 65 6.78 2.60 25.76
C GLN A 65 5.86 3.47 26.61
N GLU A 66 5.81 3.24 27.92
CA GLU A 66 5.04 4.06 28.86
C GLU A 66 5.54 5.51 28.88
N GLU A 67 6.86 5.72 28.95
CA GLU A 67 7.48 7.05 28.89
C GLU A 67 7.15 7.77 27.58
N VAL A 68 7.26 7.06 26.45
CA VAL A 68 6.94 7.60 25.12
C VAL A 68 5.44 7.92 25.02
N ASN A 69 4.56 7.04 25.49
CA ASN A 69 3.11 7.28 25.50
C ASN A 69 2.77 8.54 26.29
N GLN A 70 3.37 8.74 27.47
CA GLN A 70 3.16 9.96 28.27
C GLN A 70 3.65 11.22 27.57
N LYS A 71 4.79 11.15 26.85
CA LYS A 71 5.30 12.27 26.05
C LYS A 71 4.35 12.60 24.90
N ILE A 72 3.89 11.57 24.17
CA ILE A 72 2.94 11.73 23.06
C ILE A 72 1.62 12.29 23.59
N ASP A 73 1.04 11.74 24.65
CA ASP A 73 -0.23 12.18 25.23
C ASP A 73 -0.19 13.65 25.69
N LYS A 74 0.97 14.13 26.16
CA LYS A 74 1.18 15.55 26.51
C LYS A 74 1.30 16.44 25.28
N ALA A 75 1.92 15.95 24.21
CA ALA A 75 2.14 16.71 22.97
C ALA A 75 0.95 16.67 22.01
N MET A 76 0.11 15.65 22.11
CA MET A 76 -0.99 15.41 21.18
C MET A 76 -2.19 16.31 21.51
N PRO A 77 -2.59 17.21 20.59
CA PRO A 77 -3.82 17.96 20.76
C PRO A 77 -5.01 17.00 20.80
N ARG A 78 -5.87 17.18 21.81
CA ARG A 78 -7.13 16.41 21.93
C ARG A 78 -8.20 17.10 21.11
N PHE A 79 -8.58 16.50 20.00
CA PHE A 79 -9.71 16.95 19.20
C PHE A 79 -10.97 16.20 19.60
N SER A 80 -12.06 16.95 19.79
CA SER A 80 -13.37 16.33 19.95
C SER A 80 -13.75 15.60 18.66
N ARG A 81 -14.14 14.33 18.77
CA ARG A 81 -14.76 13.59 17.66
C ARG A 81 -16.25 13.95 17.48
N ASP A 82 -16.78 14.90 18.26
CA ASP A 82 -18.09 15.52 18.04
C ASP A 82 -18.03 16.51 16.87
N TYR A 83 -17.87 15.97 15.68
CA TYR A 83 -18.03 16.73 14.46
C TYR A 83 -19.52 17.02 14.24
N TRP A 84 -19.95 18.26 14.48
CA TRP A 84 -21.35 18.69 14.31
C TRP A 84 -21.92 18.35 12.93
N TRP A 85 -21.05 18.33 11.91
CA TRP A 85 -21.41 18.00 10.54
C TRP A 85 -21.65 16.50 10.29
N ASN A 86 -21.33 15.58 11.22
CA ASN A 86 -21.58 14.13 11.05
C ASN A 86 -22.68 13.58 11.99
N LYS A 87 -23.44 14.46 12.65
CA LYS A 87 -24.51 14.07 13.59
C LYS A 87 -25.90 13.99 12.96
N ALA A 88 -26.16 14.80 11.92
CA ALA A 88 -27.43 14.80 11.22
C ALA A 88 -27.51 13.67 10.19
N GLU A 89 -28.66 13.00 10.05
CA GLU A 89 -28.86 11.95 9.03
C GLU A 89 -28.54 12.42 7.61
N THR A 90 -28.76 13.71 7.33
CA THR A 90 -28.50 14.34 6.03
C THR A 90 -27.01 14.52 5.70
N MET A 91 -26.11 14.31 6.66
CA MET A 91 -24.66 14.50 6.49
C MET A 91 -23.83 13.27 6.89
N LYS A 92 -24.49 12.14 7.17
CA LYS A 92 -23.83 10.87 7.48
C LYS A 92 -23.21 10.31 6.21
N VAL A 93 -21.88 10.29 6.15
CA VAL A 93 -21.12 9.76 5.01
C VAL A 93 -20.52 8.40 5.33
N LYS A 94 -20.56 7.49 4.35
CA LYS A 94 -19.88 6.19 4.46
C LYS A 94 -18.38 6.44 4.36
N MET A 95 -17.62 5.96 5.34
CA MET A 95 -16.16 6.03 5.34
C MET A 95 -15.62 4.75 4.72
N VAL A 96 -14.89 4.85 3.60
CA VAL A 96 -14.29 3.70 2.91
C VAL A 96 -12.84 4.02 2.56
N PRO A 97 -11.89 3.10 2.82
CA PRO A 97 -10.51 3.27 2.37
C PRO A 97 -10.41 3.34 0.85
N THR A 98 -9.70 4.35 0.32
CA THR A 98 -9.45 4.49 -1.12
C THR A 98 -8.74 3.28 -1.72
N ARG A 99 -7.85 2.63 -0.94
CA ARG A 99 -7.18 1.39 -1.37
C ARG A 99 -8.15 0.27 -1.77
N ASN A 100 -9.36 0.24 -1.22
CA ASN A 100 -10.36 -0.76 -1.62
C ASN A 100 -10.83 -0.51 -3.06
N GLY A 101 -11.03 0.76 -3.46
CA GLY A 101 -11.36 1.08 -4.85
C GLY A 101 -10.24 0.73 -5.84
N PHE A 102 -8.98 0.81 -5.41
CA PHE A 102 -7.86 0.29 -6.21
C PHE A 102 -7.95 -1.23 -6.36
N GLY A 103 -8.24 -1.94 -5.26
CA GLY A 103 -8.52 -3.38 -5.25
C GLY A 103 -9.60 -3.77 -6.25
N ASP A 104 -10.77 -3.13 -6.14
CA ASP A 104 -11.93 -3.39 -6.98
C ASP A 104 -11.60 -3.18 -8.47
N ALA A 105 -10.77 -2.17 -8.78
CA ALA A 105 -10.31 -1.93 -10.15
C ALA A 105 -9.30 -2.98 -10.64
N ILE A 106 -8.31 -3.37 -9.83
CA ILE A 106 -7.31 -4.35 -10.27
C ILE A 106 -7.91 -5.75 -10.45
N GLU A 107 -8.92 -6.10 -9.66
CA GLU A 107 -9.71 -7.32 -9.86
C GLU A 107 -10.40 -7.31 -11.23
N LYS A 108 -11.06 -6.21 -11.61
CA LYS A 108 -11.71 -6.07 -12.94
C LYS A 108 -10.69 -6.05 -14.08
N LEU A 109 -9.60 -5.32 -13.93
CA LEU A 109 -8.54 -5.24 -14.93
C LEU A 109 -7.86 -6.59 -15.17
N GLY A 110 -7.83 -7.47 -14.16
CA GLY A 110 -7.27 -8.82 -14.25
C GLY A 110 -7.98 -9.74 -15.24
N GLU A 111 -9.21 -9.42 -15.66
CA GLU A 111 -9.93 -10.12 -16.74
C GLU A 111 -9.16 -10.08 -18.06
N SER A 112 -8.44 -8.98 -18.33
CA SER A 112 -7.60 -8.88 -19.50
C SER A 112 -6.32 -9.70 -19.35
N LYS A 113 -6.06 -10.58 -20.33
CA LYS A 113 -4.83 -11.39 -20.41
C LYS A 113 -3.56 -10.55 -20.69
N SER A 114 -3.71 -9.29 -21.10
CA SER A 114 -2.59 -8.37 -21.29
C SER A 114 -2.13 -7.70 -20.00
N VAL A 115 -2.96 -7.74 -18.94
CA VAL A 115 -2.61 -7.15 -17.64
C VAL A 115 -1.76 -8.14 -16.85
N VAL A 116 -0.69 -7.65 -16.23
CA VAL A 116 0.14 -8.41 -15.28
C VAL A 116 0.34 -7.55 -14.05
N ALA A 117 0.52 -8.19 -12.89
CA ALA A 117 0.66 -7.48 -11.62
C ALA A 117 1.90 -7.94 -10.86
N PHE A 118 2.52 -7.02 -10.14
CA PHE A 118 3.73 -7.24 -9.36
C PHE A 118 3.52 -6.79 -7.91
N GLY A 119 4.03 -7.59 -6.98
CA GLY A 119 4.04 -7.26 -5.55
C GLY A 119 5.46 -7.07 -5.02
N ALA A 120 5.56 -6.40 -3.87
CA ALA A 120 6.82 -6.18 -3.15
C ALA A 120 6.71 -6.56 -1.65
N ASP A 121 6.30 -7.81 -1.35
CA ASP A 121 6.06 -8.37 0.00
C ASP A 121 4.99 -7.64 0.86
N ILE A 122 4.29 -6.64 0.30
CA ILE A 122 3.19 -5.89 0.96
C ILE A 122 1.88 -5.92 0.16
N THR A 123 1.72 -6.93 -0.70
CA THR A 123 0.61 -7.11 -1.65
C THR A 123 -0.79 -6.92 -1.03
N ASN A 124 -1.01 -7.49 0.17
CA ASN A 124 -2.31 -7.39 0.86
C ASN A 124 -2.57 -5.97 1.40
N SER A 125 -1.54 -5.31 1.93
CA SER A 125 -1.67 -3.97 2.52
C SER A 125 -2.16 -2.93 1.50
N ILE A 126 -1.72 -3.10 0.25
CA ILE A 126 -2.05 -2.23 -0.88
C ILE A 126 -3.23 -2.72 -1.73
N ARG A 127 -3.91 -3.80 -1.32
CA ARG A 127 -5.04 -4.42 -2.04
C ARG A 127 -4.72 -5.01 -3.43
N MET A 128 -3.45 -5.20 -3.76
CA MET A 128 -3.05 -5.83 -5.03
C MET A 128 -3.36 -7.35 -5.05
N ASN A 129 -3.57 -7.97 -3.89
CA ASN A 129 -3.97 -9.38 -3.78
C ASN A 129 -5.31 -9.67 -4.47
N GLN A 130 -6.20 -8.68 -4.55
CA GLN A 130 -7.50 -8.83 -5.22
C GLN A 130 -7.37 -9.16 -6.71
N PHE A 131 -6.19 -8.94 -7.32
CA PHE A 131 -5.89 -9.41 -8.67
C PHE A 131 -6.10 -10.93 -8.84
N TYR A 132 -5.75 -11.75 -7.83
CA TYR A 132 -5.79 -13.21 -7.90
C TYR A 132 -6.59 -13.91 -6.79
N GLU A 133 -7.03 -13.18 -5.75
CA GLU A 133 -7.66 -13.78 -4.57
C GLU A 133 -8.94 -14.56 -4.90
N ASN A 134 -9.84 -13.95 -5.68
CA ASN A 134 -11.06 -14.60 -6.18
C ASN A 134 -10.86 -15.27 -7.55
N HIS A 135 -9.64 -15.22 -8.08
CA HIS A 135 -9.29 -15.62 -9.44
C HIS A 135 -7.94 -16.34 -9.48
N PRO A 136 -7.85 -17.57 -8.91
CA PRO A 136 -6.59 -18.27 -8.73
C PRO A 136 -5.81 -18.52 -10.03
N GLU A 137 -6.50 -18.62 -11.17
CA GLU A 137 -5.90 -18.75 -12.50
C GLU A 137 -5.00 -17.57 -12.86
N ARG A 138 -5.23 -16.40 -12.27
CA ARG A 138 -4.44 -15.18 -12.54
C ARG A 138 -3.13 -15.17 -11.76
N LYS A 139 -2.92 -16.10 -10.82
CA LYS A 139 -1.69 -16.20 -10.04
C LYS A 139 -0.45 -16.41 -10.91
N GLU A 140 -0.60 -17.02 -12.10
CA GLU A 140 0.48 -17.17 -13.08
C GLU A 140 0.95 -15.83 -13.70
N ARG A 141 0.11 -14.79 -13.64
CA ARG A 141 0.40 -13.42 -14.12
C ARG A 141 0.63 -12.44 -12.97
N PHE A 142 0.77 -12.94 -11.75
CA PHE A 142 1.14 -12.19 -10.57
C PHE A 142 2.57 -12.56 -10.16
N PHE A 143 3.46 -11.57 -10.11
CA PHE A 143 4.87 -11.78 -9.83
C PHE A 143 5.25 -11.12 -8.49
N GLN A 144 5.59 -11.94 -7.50
CA GLN A 144 6.13 -11.45 -6.23
C GLN A 144 7.62 -11.15 -6.40
N MET A 145 8.01 -9.89 -6.24
CA MET A 145 9.39 -9.42 -6.42
C MET A 145 10.15 -9.27 -5.10
N GLY A 146 9.48 -9.50 -3.96
CA GLY A 146 10.06 -9.27 -2.63
C GLY A 146 10.35 -7.78 -2.39
N ILE A 147 11.20 -7.46 -1.42
CA ILE A 147 11.55 -6.07 -1.07
C ILE A 147 12.59 -5.52 -2.04
N ALA A 148 12.21 -5.41 -3.32
CA ALA A 148 13.11 -5.04 -4.41
C ALA A 148 12.39 -4.16 -5.46
N GLU A 149 11.90 -2.99 -5.06
CA GLU A 149 11.11 -2.10 -5.91
C GLU A 149 11.85 -1.66 -7.19
N GLN A 150 13.17 -1.49 -7.12
CA GLN A 150 14.02 -1.18 -8.28
C GLN A 150 13.96 -2.31 -9.31
N ASN A 151 14.15 -3.56 -8.85
CA ASN A 151 14.09 -4.74 -9.70
C ASN A 151 12.66 -4.96 -10.24
N MET A 152 11.64 -4.80 -9.40
CA MET A 152 10.24 -4.88 -9.80
C MET A 152 9.93 -3.94 -10.97
N THR A 153 10.45 -2.71 -10.92
CA THR A 153 10.24 -1.71 -11.97
C THR A 153 10.90 -2.11 -13.28
N SER A 154 12.15 -2.59 -13.22
CA SER A 154 12.88 -3.05 -14.40
C SER A 154 12.23 -4.28 -15.05
N VAL A 155 11.79 -5.25 -14.24
CA VAL A 155 11.09 -6.44 -14.74
C VAL A 155 9.74 -6.04 -15.36
N ALA A 156 8.94 -5.22 -14.67
CA ALA A 156 7.68 -4.71 -15.21
C ALA A 156 7.86 -3.94 -16.53
N SER A 157 8.95 -3.18 -16.66
CA SER A 157 9.32 -2.50 -17.91
C SER A 157 9.57 -3.50 -19.05
N GLY A 158 10.22 -4.63 -18.76
CA GLY A 158 10.41 -5.72 -19.72
C GLY A 158 9.08 -6.29 -20.21
N PHE A 159 8.13 -6.56 -19.31
CA PHE A 159 6.79 -7.01 -19.71
C PHE A 159 6.03 -5.95 -20.51
N ALA A 160 6.17 -4.67 -20.13
CA ALA A 160 5.54 -3.56 -20.84
C ALA A 160 6.10 -3.39 -22.27
N LYS A 161 7.40 -3.62 -22.46
CA LYS A 161 8.04 -3.67 -23.79
C LYS A 161 7.42 -4.76 -24.67
N GLU A 162 7.07 -5.91 -24.08
CA GLU A 162 6.39 -7.03 -24.76
C GLU A 162 4.86 -6.86 -24.85
N GLY A 163 4.36 -5.62 -24.72
CA GLY A 163 2.95 -5.28 -24.95
C GLY A 163 2.00 -5.57 -23.78
N LYS A 164 2.52 -5.83 -22.58
CA LYS A 164 1.69 -5.98 -21.37
C LYS A 164 1.38 -4.62 -20.72
N THR A 165 0.25 -4.55 -20.03
CA THR A 165 -0.03 -3.47 -19.07
C THR A 165 0.42 -3.94 -17.69
N ALA A 166 1.55 -3.43 -17.21
CA ALA A 166 2.16 -3.91 -15.98
C ALA A 166 1.76 -3.04 -14.78
N PHE A 167 1.15 -3.63 -13.76
CA PHE A 167 0.86 -2.97 -12.48
C PHE A 167 1.93 -3.32 -11.45
N ILE A 168 2.67 -2.32 -10.98
CA ILE A 168 3.60 -2.46 -9.85
C ILE A 168 3.01 -1.77 -8.62
N GLY A 169 3.33 -2.22 -7.41
CA GLY A 169 2.80 -1.60 -6.20
C GLY A 169 3.65 -1.82 -4.97
N SER A 170 3.81 -0.74 -4.19
CA SER A 170 4.40 -0.74 -2.85
C SER A 170 3.85 0.49 -2.10
N TYR A 171 4.36 0.80 -0.90
CA TYR A 171 4.04 2.06 -0.24
C TYR A 171 4.68 3.21 -1.01
N GLY A 172 4.06 4.38 -0.93
CA GLY A 172 4.43 5.53 -1.75
C GLY A 172 5.86 5.97 -1.60
N VAL A 173 6.36 5.99 -0.37
CA VAL A 173 7.77 6.29 -0.08
C VAL A 173 8.71 5.33 -0.83
N PHE A 174 8.33 4.06 -0.99
CA PHE A 174 9.17 3.06 -1.65
C PHE A 174 8.98 3.04 -3.16
N VAL A 175 7.74 3.02 -3.65
CA VAL A 175 7.43 2.90 -5.09
C VAL A 175 7.62 4.20 -5.86
N THR A 176 7.81 5.33 -5.16
CA THR A 176 8.13 6.61 -5.79
C THR A 176 9.50 7.17 -5.43
N GLY A 177 10.10 6.70 -4.33
CA GLY A 177 11.45 7.08 -3.92
C GLY A 177 12.51 6.06 -4.33
N ARG A 178 12.40 4.81 -3.86
CA ARG A 178 13.49 3.81 -3.97
C ARG A 178 13.82 3.43 -5.42
N ASN A 179 12.81 3.35 -6.28
CA ASN A 179 12.88 2.98 -7.70
C ASN A 179 12.69 4.17 -8.65
N TRP A 180 12.85 5.40 -8.16
CA TRP A 180 12.62 6.61 -8.95
C TRP A 180 13.46 6.65 -10.23
N ASP A 181 14.75 6.27 -10.15
CA ASP A 181 15.64 6.29 -11.32
C ASP A 181 15.19 5.28 -12.39
N GLN A 182 14.73 4.09 -12.01
CA GLN A 182 14.18 3.11 -12.95
C GLN A 182 12.87 3.60 -13.57
N ILE A 183 12.02 4.29 -12.79
CA ILE A 183 10.80 4.91 -13.33
C ILE A 183 11.19 5.98 -14.35
N ARG A 184 12.16 6.83 -14.05
CA ARG A 184 12.60 7.89 -14.95
C ARG A 184 13.24 7.35 -16.23
N THR A 185 14.28 6.54 -16.10
CA THR A 185 15.17 6.15 -17.21
C THR A 185 14.64 4.97 -18.01
N THR A 186 13.98 4.02 -17.35
CA THR A 186 13.47 2.80 -18.01
C THR A 186 12.00 2.93 -18.40
N VAL A 187 11.15 3.46 -17.51
CA VAL A 187 9.70 3.53 -17.80
C VAL A 187 9.34 4.76 -18.62
N CYS A 188 9.64 5.95 -18.10
CA CYS A 188 9.14 7.22 -18.65
C CYS A 188 9.76 7.54 -20.01
N TYR A 189 11.08 7.39 -20.14
CA TYR A 189 11.78 7.69 -21.39
C TYR A 189 11.36 6.77 -22.54
N ASN A 190 10.99 5.52 -22.25
CA ASN A 190 10.50 4.56 -23.25
C ASN A 190 8.97 4.58 -23.41
N ASN A 191 8.26 5.45 -22.67
CA ASN A 191 6.80 5.49 -22.61
C ASN A 191 6.15 4.12 -22.39
N PHE A 192 6.75 3.30 -21.52
CA PHE A 192 6.27 1.96 -21.24
C PHE A 192 4.99 1.98 -20.41
N ASN A 193 4.11 1.00 -20.68
CA ASN A 193 2.78 0.91 -20.10
C ASN A 193 2.81 0.32 -18.67
N VAL A 194 3.48 1.02 -17.75
CA VAL A 194 3.62 0.63 -16.34
C VAL A 194 2.72 1.52 -15.47
N LYS A 195 1.85 0.88 -14.69
CA LYS A 195 0.92 1.51 -13.76
C LYS A 195 1.43 1.31 -12.35
N ILE A 196 1.53 2.37 -11.58
CA ILE A 196 2.18 2.42 -10.28
C ILE A 196 1.09 2.62 -9.22
N ALA A 197 0.79 1.55 -8.49
CA ALA A 197 -0.07 1.56 -7.33
C ALA A 197 0.70 2.17 -6.16
N ASN A 198 0.49 3.47 -5.96
CA ASN A 198 1.09 4.25 -4.89
C ASN A 198 0.13 4.26 -3.68
N ALA A 199 0.35 3.32 -2.77
CA ALA A 199 -0.43 3.22 -1.55
C ALA A 199 0.15 4.06 -0.41
N HIS A 200 -0.65 4.29 0.64
CA HIS A 200 -0.16 4.93 1.89
C HIS A 200 0.28 6.38 1.68
N GLY A 201 -0.39 7.10 0.77
CA GLY A 201 -0.04 8.49 0.48
C GLY A 201 -0.24 9.44 1.67
N GLY A 202 0.76 10.28 1.93
CA GLY A 202 0.72 11.37 2.90
C GLY A 202 0.81 10.94 4.37
N LEU A 203 0.39 11.84 5.26
CA LEU A 203 0.43 11.65 6.72
C LEU A 203 -0.60 10.63 7.24
N SER A 204 -1.59 10.28 6.41
CA SER A 204 -2.75 9.49 6.83
C SER A 204 -2.41 8.08 7.29
N VAL A 205 -1.19 7.58 7.04
CA VAL A 205 -0.73 6.26 7.46
C VAL A 205 -0.76 6.08 8.99
N GLY A 206 -0.55 7.16 9.75
CA GLY A 206 -0.60 7.14 11.21
C GLY A 206 0.65 6.50 11.84
N ALA A 207 0.46 5.40 12.54
CA ALA A 207 1.43 4.85 13.50
C ALA A 207 2.73 4.32 12.87
N ASP A 208 2.77 4.00 11.58
CA ASP A 208 4.00 3.54 10.90
C ASP A 208 5.09 4.64 10.86
N GLY A 209 4.69 5.90 11.10
CA GLY A 209 5.60 7.01 11.36
C GLY A 209 6.29 7.56 10.11
N ALA A 210 7.27 8.45 10.34
CA ALA A 210 7.91 9.25 9.29
C ALA A 210 8.57 8.43 8.17
N THR A 211 8.99 7.20 8.46
CA THR A 211 9.61 6.31 7.45
C THR A 211 8.61 5.80 6.41
N HIS A 212 7.31 5.83 6.73
CA HIS A 212 6.22 5.36 5.88
C HIS A 212 5.31 6.50 5.37
N GLN A 213 5.45 7.70 5.93
CA GLN A 213 4.70 8.89 5.54
C GLN A 213 5.41 9.59 4.37
N ALA A 214 4.91 9.35 3.16
CA ALA A 214 5.46 9.92 1.94
C ALA A 214 4.82 11.28 1.64
N LEU A 215 5.62 12.35 1.63
CA LEU A 215 5.17 13.73 1.37
C LEU A 215 5.67 14.27 0.03
N GLU A 216 6.63 13.58 -0.57
CA GLU A 216 7.37 13.92 -1.77
C GLU A 216 6.86 13.19 -3.02
N GLU A 217 5.88 12.30 -2.89
CA GLU A 217 5.46 11.36 -3.94
C GLU A 217 5.00 12.06 -5.23
N ILE A 218 4.18 13.09 -5.08
CA ILE A 218 3.69 13.89 -6.22
C ILE A 218 4.88 14.60 -6.84
N SER A 219 5.72 15.23 -6.00
CA SER A 219 6.93 15.94 -6.43
C SER A 219 7.88 15.03 -7.19
N ASN A 220 8.06 13.78 -6.78
CA ASN A 220 8.93 12.82 -7.45
C ASN A 220 8.41 12.39 -8.82
N MET A 221 7.12 12.54 -9.09
CA MET A 221 6.47 11.96 -10.28
C MET A 221 6.02 13.00 -11.29
N TYR A 222 5.58 14.19 -10.87
CA TYR A 222 4.86 15.12 -11.75
C TYR A 222 5.70 15.68 -12.90
N TYR A 223 7.02 15.84 -12.71
CA TYR A 223 7.91 16.39 -13.74
C TYR A 223 8.43 15.33 -14.71
N LEU A 224 8.16 14.04 -14.47
CA LEU A 224 8.66 12.97 -15.32
C LEU A 224 7.91 12.99 -16.66
N PRO A 225 8.60 12.92 -17.81
CA PRO A 225 7.94 12.96 -19.12
C PRO A 225 7.00 11.75 -19.28
N ASN A 226 5.90 11.94 -19.99
CA ASN A 226 4.85 10.93 -20.22
C ASN A 226 4.11 10.43 -18.96
N MET A 227 4.47 10.89 -17.76
CA MET A 227 3.85 10.44 -16.51
C MET A 227 2.45 11.01 -16.36
N HIS A 228 1.48 10.13 -16.11
CA HIS A 228 0.12 10.48 -15.72
C HIS A 228 -0.04 10.29 -14.23
N ILE A 229 -0.72 11.21 -13.53
CA ILE A 229 -0.94 11.11 -12.10
C ILE A 229 -2.42 11.29 -11.80
N ILE A 230 -2.98 10.41 -10.98
CA ILE A 230 -4.29 10.59 -10.38
C ILE A 230 -4.20 10.52 -8.85
N VAL A 231 -4.95 11.41 -8.20
CA VAL A 231 -5.10 11.46 -6.75
C VAL A 231 -6.61 11.45 -6.46
N PRO A 232 -7.24 10.27 -6.51
CA PRO A 232 -8.67 10.14 -6.25
C PRO A 232 -9.05 10.57 -4.83
N SER A 233 -10.24 11.15 -4.70
CA SER A 233 -10.78 11.68 -3.45
C SER A 233 -11.44 10.63 -2.57
N ASP A 234 -12.02 9.58 -3.16
CA ASP A 234 -12.69 8.49 -2.46
C ASP A 234 -12.51 7.13 -3.16
N ALA A 235 -13.09 6.06 -2.60
CA ALA A 235 -12.95 4.71 -3.14
C ALA A 235 -13.58 4.54 -4.54
N LEU A 236 -14.74 5.16 -4.81
CA LEU A 236 -15.41 5.03 -6.10
C LEU A 236 -14.65 5.77 -7.21
N GLU A 237 -14.10 6.94 -6.90
CA GLU A 237 -13.21 7.66 -7.80
C GLU A 237 -11.88 6.92 -7.98
N THR A 238 -11.37 6.25 -6.93
CA THR A 238 -10.15 5.42 -7.05
C THR A 238 -10.36 4.30 -8.06
N GLU A 239 -11.51 3.62 -7.99
CA GLU A 239 -11.86 2.56 -8.93
C GLU A 239 -11.92 3.11 -10.37
N LYS A 240 -12.77 4.13 -10.60
CA LYS A 240 -12.96 4.75 -11.93
C LYS A 240 -11.66 5.33 -12.49
N GLY A 241 -10.88 5.98 -11.64
CA GLY A 241 -9.59 6.55 -11.98
C GLY A 241 -8.58 5.50 -12.41
N THR A 242 -8.46 4.42 -11.64
CA THR A 242 -7.58 3.29 -11.97
C THR A 242 -7.99 2.67 -13.30
N MET A 243 -9.29 2.42 -13.52
CA MET A 243 -9.82 1.90 -14.78
C MET A 243 -9.53 2.84 -15.97
N ALA A 244 -9.59 4.15 -15.76
CA ALA A 244 -9.31 5.14 -16.80
C ALA A 244 -7.82 5.18 -17.16
N VAL A 245 -6.92 5.26 -16.17
CA VAL A 245 -5.46 5.34 -16.44
C VAL A 245 -4.88 4.03 -16.96
N ALA A 246 -5.53 2.90 -16.67
CA ALA A 246 -5.18 1.60 -17.23
C ALA A 246 -5.32 1.55 -18.77
N LYS A 247 -6.23 2.37 -19.34
CA LYS A 247 -6.48 2.46 -20.79
C LYS A 247 -5.53 3.42 -21.51
N ILE A 248 -4.82 4.27 -20.77
CA ILE A 248 -3.87 5.23 -21.32
C ILE A 248 -2.56 4.48 -21.65
N GLN A 249 -2.00 4.66 -22.85
CA GLN A 249 -0.67 4.15 -23.14
C GLN A 249 0.38 5.02 -22.42
N GLY A 250 1.27 4.37 -21.67
CA GLY A 250 2.36 5.04 -20.97
C GLY A 250 2.26 4.94 -19.44
N PRO A 251 3.21 5.55 -18.71
CA PRO A 251 3.26 5.42 -17.26
C PRO A 251 2.13 6.18 -16.57
N ALA A 252 1.62 5.60 -15.48
CA ALA A 252 0.66 6.29 -14.61
C ALA A 252 0.85 5.94 -13.13
N VAL A 253 0.67 6.92 -12.24
CA VAL A 253 0.65 6.75 -10.79
C VAL A 253 -0.78 6.91 -10.28
N ILE A 254 -1.23 5.92 -9.49
CA ILE A 254 -2.50 5.97 -8.75
C ILE A 254 -2.15 6.14 -7.28
N ARG A 255 -2.32 7.36 -6.75
CA ARG A 255 -2.01 7.68 -5.35
C ARG A 255 -3.25 7.54 -4.48
N TYR A 256 -3.22 6.64 -3.51
CA TYR A 256 -4.35 6.40 -2.61
C TYR A 256 -3.93 6.24 -1.14
N ALA A 257 -4.83 6.60 -0.23
CA ALA A 257 -4.65 6.53 1.21
C ALA A 257 -4.93 5.15 1.80
N ARG A 258 -4.37 4.91 2.99
CA ARG A 258 -4.61 3.73 3.83
C ARG A 258 -5.95 3.83 4.58
N GLU A 259 -6.17 5.00 5.19
CA GLU A 259 -7.31 5.26 6.06
C GLU A 259 -8.61 5.44 5.29
N ALA A 260 -9.72 5.24 5.98
CA ALA A 260 -11.04 5.46 5.42
C ALA A 260 -11.28 6.95 5.16
N THR A 261 -11.80 7.26 3.97
CA THR A 261 -12.18 8.62 3.55
C THR A 261 -13.68 8.65 3.27
N PRO A 262 -14.34 9.81 3.36
CA PRO A 262 -15.76 9.91 3.07
C PRO A 262 -16.02 9.63 1.58
N ILE A 263 -17.01 8.79 1.28
CA ILE A 263 -17.54 8.67 -0.08
C ILE A 263 -18.30 9.94 -0.43
N ILE A 264 -17.78 10.71 -1.39
CA ILE A 264 -18.37 11.98 -1.87
C ILE A 264 -18.87 11.88 -3.31
N THR A 265 -18.40 10.89 -4.06
CA THR A 265 -18.86 10.57 -5.40
C THR A 265 -19.92 9.47 -5.37
N LYS A 266 -20.64 9.31 -6.48
CA LYS A 266 -21.67 8.29 -6.70
C LYS A 266 -21.26 7.34 -7.81
N SER A 267 -21.95 6.21 -7.93
CA SER A 267 -21.76 5.25 -9.03
C SER A 267 -21.96 5.89 -10.41
N ASP A 268 -22.90 6.82 -10.55
CA ASP A 268 -23.21 7.57 -11.78
C ASP A 268 -22.36 8.83 -11.98
N THR A 269 -21.53 9.21 -11.01
CA THR A 269 -20.65 10.38 -11.15
C THR A 269 -19.66 10.17 -12.29
N PRO A 270 -19.64 11.02 -13.33
CA PRO A 270 -18.77 10.82 -14.48
C PRO A 270 -17.30 11.00 -14.07
N TYR A 271 -16.43 10.22 -14.70
CA TYR A 271 -14.98 10.35 -14.53
C TYR A 271 -14.30 10.34 -15.89
N ALA A 272 -13.38 11.29 -16.08
CA ALA A 272 -12.49 11.32 -17.24
C ALA A 272 -11.12 11.82 -16.80
N PHE A 273 -10.06 11.12 -17.21
CA PHE A 273 -8.70 11.56 -16.93
C PHE A 273 -8.46 12.97 -17.49
N GLY A 274 -7.79 13.82 -16.71
CA GLY A 274 -7.50 15.20 -17.08
C GLY A 274 -8.67 16.17 -16.93
N LYS A 275 -9.84 15.74 -16.43
CA LYS A 275 -10.99 16.61 -16.15
C LYS A 275 -11.30 16.63 -14.66
N ALA A 276 -11.30 17.82 -14.06
CA ALA A 276 -11.71 18.00 -12.67
C ALA A 276 -13.24 17.96 -12.53
N MET A 277 -13.72 17.39 -11.44
CA MET A 277 -15.12 17.47 -11.04
C MET A 277 -15.35 18.78 -10.27
N LEU A 278 -16.31 19.60 -10.73
CA LEU A 278 -16.71 20.78 -9.99
C LEU A 278 -17.80 20.41 -8.97
N SER A 279 -17.42 20.30 -7.70
CA SER A 279 -18.36 20.13 -6.59
C SER A 279 -18.66 21.49 -5.96
N VAL A 280 -19.83 22.06 -6.27
CA VAL A 280 -20.27 23.33 -5.68
C VAL A 280 -21.11 23.07 -4.43
N LEU A 281 -20.63 23.52 -3.28
CA LEU A 281 -21.43 23.65 -2.06
C LEU A 281 -22.33 24.89 -2.21
N GLY A 282 -23.57 24.69 -2.65
CA GLY A 282 -24.55 25.76 -2.77
C GLY A 282 -25.98 25.24 -2.94
N LYS A 283 -26.96 25.94 -2.34
CA LYS A 283 -28.38 25.68 -2.61
C LYS A 283 -28.58 25.78 -4.12
N LYS A 284 -29.12 24.73 -4.76
CA LYS A 284 -29.81 24.90 -6.05
C LYS A 284 -30.72 26.11 -5.89
N LYS A 285 -30.42 27.22 -6.56
CA LYS A 285 -31.44 28.24 -6.79
C LYS A 285 -32.51 27.51 -7.59
N LYS A 286 -33.66 27.25 -6.94
CA LYS A 286 -34.89 26.91 -7.65
C LYS A 286 -35.17 28.13 -8.53
N ASN A 287 -34.93 28.01 -9.82
CA ASN A 287 -35.65 28.81 -10.79
C ASN A 287 -37.05 28.22 -10.94
#